data_AF-A0A3S1GI32-F1
#
_entry.id   AF-A0A3S1GI32-F1
#
_cell.length_a   1.000
_cell.length_b   1.000
_cell.length_c   1.000
_cell.angle_alpha   90.00
_cell.angle_beta   90.00
_cell.angle_gamma   90.00
#
_symmetry.space_group_name_H-M   'P 1'
#
loop_
_entity.id
_entity.type
_entity.pdbx_description
1 polymer ?
#
loop_
_entity_poly.entity_id
_entity_poly.type
_entity_poly.pdbx_seq_one_letter_code
_entity_poly.pdbx_strand_id
1 'polypeptide(L)' 'MPSEPALRVEGVSLAHNTPGLDERVHAGEIVGLAGLDGHGQDAFLETLAGLRAPVAGRIL' A
#
# COMPACT_ATOMS: atom_id res chain seq x y z
N MET A 1 14.93 -11.22 15.83
CA MET A 1 13.77 -11.55 14.98
C MET A 1 13.04 -10.25 14.72
N PRO A 2 12.74 -9.85 13.47
CA PRO A 2 11.92 -8.67 13.24
C PRO A 2 10.56 -8.86 13.94
N SER A 3 10.01 -7.78 14.50
CA SER A 3 8.67 -7.80 15.10
C SER A 3 7.61 -8.11 14.06
N GLU A 4 6.40 -8.45 14.48
CA GLU A 4 5.28 -8.55 13.53
C GLU A 4 5.07 -7.18 12.85
N PRO A 5 4.86 -7.13 11.51
CA PRO A 5 4.56 -5.88 10.83
C PRO A 5 3.25 -5.30 11.35
N ALA A 6 3.24 -3.97 11.52
CA ALA A 6 2.06 -3.21 11.91
C ALA A 6 1.11 -2.94 10.73
N LEU A 7 1.64 -3.00 9.51
CA LEU A 7 0.89 -2.90 8.25
C LEU A 7 1.44 -3.91 7.25
N ARG A 8 0.56 -4.69 6.63
CA ARG A 8 0.87 -5.57 5.50
C ARG A 8 0.05 -5.18 4.29
N VAL A 9 0.74 -4.95 3.18
CA VAL A 9 0.16 -4.74 1.85
C VAL A 9 0.47 -5.99 1.05
N GLU A 10 -0.55 -6.66 0.55
CA GLU A 10 -0.39 -7.95 -0.13
C GLU A 10 -1.10 -7.92 -1.50
N GLY A 11 -0.30 -7.92 -2.57
CA GLY A 11 -0.74 -7.91 -3.96
C GLY A 11 -1.64 -6.74 -4.35
N VAL A 12 -1.50 -5.58 -3.69
CA VAL A 12 -2.42 -4.45 -3.86
C VAL A 12 -2.22 -3.81 -5.24
N SER A 13 -3.30 -3.70 -6.00
CA SER A 13 -3.31 -3.03 -7.30
C SER A 13 -4.46 -2.02 -7.36
N LEU A 14 -4.17 -0.79 -7.80
CA LEU A 14 -5.13 0.31 -7.82
C LEU A 14 -5.82 0.49 -9.18
N ALA A 15 -5.31 -0.17 -10.21
CA ALA A 15 -5.84 -0.14 -11.56
C ALA A 15 -5.82 -1.55 -12.17
N HIS A 16 -6.61 -1.75 -13.24
CA HIS A 16 -6.54 -3.00 -13.99
C HIS A 16 -5.22 -3.08 -14.76
N ASN A 17 -4.70 -4.30 -14.91
CA ASN A 17 -3.45 -4.60 -15.62
C ASN A 17 -2.19 -3.91 -15.05
N THR A 18 -2.24 -3.46 -13.79
CA THR A 18 -1.04 -3.02 -13.05
C THR A 18 -0.54 -4.11 -12.11
N PRO A 19 0.78 -4.28 -11.96
CA PRO A 19 1.34 -5.23 -11.00
C PRO A 19 0.88 -4.90 -9.58
N GLY A 20 0.69 -5.94 -8.77
CA GLY A 20 0.41 -5.78 -7.35
C GLY A 20 1.66 -5.33 -6.60
N LEU A 21 1.47 -4.54 -5.55
CA LEU A 21 2.48 -4.14 -4.60
C LEU A 21 2.39 -5.01 -3.34
N ASP A 22 3.54 -5.51 -2.89
CA ASP A 22 3.70 -6.21 -1.62
C ASP A 22 4.65 -5.39 -0.73
N GLU A 23 4.19 -4.99 0.45
CA GLU A 23 4.99 -4.22 1.41
C GLU A 23 4.68 -4.58 2.86
N ARG A 24 5.67 -4.37 3.73
CA ARG A 24 5.54 -4.61 5.17
C ARG A 24 6.15 -3.45 5.93
N VAL A 25 5.36 -2.83 6.80
CA VAL A 25 5.82 -1.72 7.64
C VAL A 25 5.73 -2.14 9.09
N HIS A 26 6.85 -2.04 9.81
CA HIS A 26 6.96 -2.35 11.22
C HIS A 26 6.67 -1.13 12.09
N ALA A 27 6.31 -1.37 13.35
CA ALA A 27 6.05 -0.31 14.30
C ALA A 27 7.26 0.63 14.43
N GLY A 28 7.03 1.93 14.21
CA GLY A 28 8.06 2.97 14.28
C GLY A 28 8.82 3.24 12.98
N GLU A 29 8.61 2.47 11.91
CA GLU A 29 9.17 2.77 10.60
C GLU A 29 8.46 3.96 9.94
N ILE A 30 9.25 4.84 9.31
CA ILE A 30 8.74 5.95 8.50
C ILE A 30 9.04 5.62 7.04
N VAL A 31 7.99 5.41 6.25
CA VAL A 31 8.07 5.08 4.82
C VAL A 31 7.71 6.30 4.00
N GLY A 32 8.58 6.68 3.07
CA GLY A 32 8.30 7.71 2.08
C GLY A 32 7.70 7.10 0.81
N LEU A 33 6.52 7.56 0.41
CA LEU A 33 5.94 7.27 -0.89
C LEU A 33 6.34 8.37 -1.87
N ALA A 34 6.95 8.00 -3.00
CA ALA A 34 7.42 8.95 -4.01
C ALA A 34 6.93 8.57 -5.40
N GLY A 35 6.71 9.58 -6.23
CA GLY A 35 6.29 9.43 -7.62
C GLY A 35 5.98 10.79 -8.26
N LEU A 36 5.68 10.78 -9.55
CA LEU A 36 5.18 11.97 -10.24
C LEU A 36 3.68 12.16 -9.98
N ASP A 37 3.19 13.35 -10.27
CA ASP A 37 1.76 13.63 -10.21
C ASP A 37 0.99 12.68 -11.14
N GLY A 38 -0.15 12.18 -10.67
CA GLY A 38 -0.94 11.16 -11.36
C GLY A 38 -0.47 9.71 -11.22
N HIS A 39 0.64 9.42 -10.52
CA HIS A 39 1.10 8.03 -10.29
C HIS A 39 0.32 7.29 -9.19
N GLY A 40 -0.74 7.88 -8.63
CA GLY A 40 -1.65 7.19 -7.71
C GLY A 40 -1.23 7.17 -6.25
N GLN A 41 -0.34 8.06 -5.82
CA GLN A 41 0.13 8.18 -4.43
C GLN A 41 -1.04 8.46 -3.47
N ASP A 42 -1.88 9.45 -3.80
CA ASP A 42 -3.07 9.78 -3.01
C ASP A 42 -4.05 8.61 -2.95
N ALA A 43 -4.32 7.97 -4.09
CA ALA A 43 -5.19 6.79 -4.16
C ALA A 43 -4.66 5.63 -3.32
N PHE A 44 -3.34 5.44 -3.25
CA PHE A 44 -2.73 4.42 -2.40
C PHE A 44 -2.93 4.75 -0.93
N LEU A 45 -2.70 6.00 -0.51
CA LEU A 45 -2.91 6.44 0.87
C LEU A 45 -4.39 6.34 1.29
N GLU A 46 -5.33 6.70 0.42
CA GLU A 46 -6.77 6.49 0.64
C GLU A 46 -7.10 5.01 0.82
N THR A 47 -6.46 4.14 0.05
CA THR A 47 -6.65 2.68 0.15
C THR A 47 -6.10 2.15 1.47
N LEU A 48 -4.90 2.59 1.89
CA LEU A 48 -4.33 2.28 3.21
C LEU A 48 -5.21 2.75 4.37
N ALA A 49 -5.84 3.91 4.23
CA ALA A 49 -6.77 4.46 5.21
C ALA A 49 -8.16 3.79 5.20
N GLY A 50 -8.41 2.83 4.29
CA GLY A 50 -9.69 2.15 4.14
C GLY A 50 -10.79 3.02 3.51
N LEU A 51 -10.43 4.17 2.91
CA LEU A 51 -11.35 5.09 2.24
C LEU A 51 -11.65 4.65 0.80
N ARG A 52 -10.77 3.81 0.23
CA ARG A 52 -10.88 3.29 -1.13
C ARG A 52 -10.58 1.79 -1.13
N ALA A 53 -11.37 1.02 -1.89
CA ALA A 53 -11.07 -0.39 -2.12
C ALA A 53 -10.03 -0.54 -3.26
N PRO A 54 -9.04 -1.44 -3.12
CA PRO A 54 -8.16 -1.75 -4.23
C PRO A 54 -8.89 -2.62 -5.27
N VAL A 55 -8.38 -2.64 -6.50
CA VAL A 55 -8.89 -3.51 -7.57
C VAL A 55 -8.54 -4.98 -7.30
N ALA A 56 -7.39 -5.22 -6.67
CA ALA A 56 -6.92 -6.53 -6.25
C ALA A 56 -6.04 -6.42 -5.01
N GLY A 57 -5.84 -7.54 -4.30
CA GLY A 57 -5.03 -7.60 -3.09
C GLY A 57 -5.78 -7.18 -1.82
N ARG A 58 -5.04 -7.00 -0.74
CA ARG A 58 -5.59 -6.62 0.58
C ARG A 58 -4.57 -5.86 1.43
N ILE A 59 -5.09 -5.14 2.41
CA ILE A 59 -4.32 -4.45 3.45
C ILE A 59 -4.72 -5.04 4.80
N LEU A 60 -3.74 -5.39 5.63
CA LEU A 60 -3.89 -6.08 6.92
C LEU A 60 -3.08 -5.41 8.03
#